data_AF-K2PCV5-F1
#
_entry.id   AF-K2PCV5-F1
#
_cell.length_a   1.000
_cell.length_b   1.000
_cell.length_c   1.000
_cell.angle_alpha   90.00
_cell.angle_beta   90.00
_cell.angle_gamma   90.00
#
_symmetry.space_group_name_H-M   'P 1'
#
loop_
_entity.id
_entity.type
_entity.pdbx_description
1 polymer ?
#
loop_
_entity_poly.entity_id
_entity_poly.type
_entity_poly.pdbx_seq_one_letter_code
_entity_poly.pdbx_strand_id
1 'polypeptide(L)'
;MDAFADALNVTLRHCVLAGGAQLRIGGLSESTAHLMPHALVNMTNVTSLEGTVVLHGAMPPHSSVLLANSTLRATVDGSQYVPTTAGHAGFQYGPALVLDGVRLLSTRFVMTRSTLVCGGESCAAILVERGLGANLSSVFYMDNCVVMSRTYVMY
;
A
#
# COMPACT_ATOMS: atom_id res chain seq x y z
N MET A 1 29.32 15.11 -9.56
CA MET A 1 29.08 14.05 -8.55
C MET A 1 27.58 13.80 -8.53
N ASP A 2 27.12 12.67 -9.05
CA ASP A 2 25.71 12.27 -8.92
C ASP A 2 25.45 11.89 -7.47
N ALA A 3 24.79 12.78 -6.72
CA ALA A 3 24.42 12.52 -5.34
C ALA A 3 23.37 11.40 -5.18
N PHE A 4 22.90 10.81 -6.29
CA PHE A 4 21.78 9.88 -6.37
C PHE A 4 22.04 8.66 -7.27
N ALA A 5 23.31 8.30 -7.49
CA ALA A 5 23.68 7.17 -8.34
C ALA A 5 23.18 5.81 -7.80
N ASP A 6 22.96 5.70 -6.48
CA ASP A 6 22.49 4.47 -5.85
C ASP A 6 20.98 4.50 -5.55
N ALA A 7 20.36 3.35 -5.80
CA ALA A 7 18.95 3.09 -5.49
C ALA A 7 18.68 3.15 -3.99
N LEU A 8 17.52 3.69 -3.59
CA LEU A 8 17.06 3.56 -2.21
C LEU A 8 16.49 2.15 -2.00
N ASN A 9 17.20 1.32 -1.25
CA ASN A 9 16.78 -0.05 -0.93
C ASN A 9 16.12 -0.13 0.44
N VAL A 10 14.87 -0.57 0.48
CA VAL A 10 14.11 -0.80 1.71
C VAL A 10 13.61 -2.23 1.71
N THR A 11 14.03 -3.03 2.69
CA THR A 11 13.58 -4.43 2.81
C THR A 11 12.95 -4.68 4.17
N LEU A 12 11.74 -5.24 4.16
CA LEU A 12 11.05 -5.78 5.32
C LEU A 12 10.90 -7.29 5.13
N ARG A 13 11.37 -8.06 6.12
CA ARG A 13 11.36 -9.51 6.09
C ARG A 13 10.92 -10.08 7.42
N HIS A 14 9.95 -10.99 7.39
CA HIS A 14 9.47 -11.67 8.59
C HIS A 14 8.95 -10.69 9.66
N CYS A 15 8.32 -9.60 9.20
CA CYS A 15 7.77 -8.58 10.09
C CYS A 15 6.33 -8.91 10.49
N VAL A 16 5.96 -8.52 11.71
CA VAL A 16 4.58 -8.61 12.20
C VAL A 16 4.04 -7.20 12.46
N LEU A 17 2.88 -6.88 11.90
CA LEU A 17 2.11 -5.67 12.21
C LEU A 17 0.90 -6.11 13.02
N ALA A 18 0.72 -5.58 14.23
CA ALA A 18 -0.35 -6.03 15.11
C ALA A 18 -1.04 -4.86 15.82
N GLY A 19 -2.31 -5.05 16.21
CA GLY A 19 -3.02 -4.16 17.13
C GLY A 19 -3.15 -2.73 16.61
N GLY A 20 -3.55 -2.55 15.36
CA GLY A 20 -3.72 -1.24 14.74
C GLY A 20 -2.44 -0.61 14.18
N ALA A 21 -1.30 -1.29 14.22
CA ALA A 21 -0.05 -0.77 13.67
C ALA A 21 -0.16 -0.43 12.18
N GLN A 22 0.35 0.74 11.79
CA GLN A 22 0.38 1.17 10.39
C GLN A 22 1.82 1.16 9.84
N LEU A 23 2.05 0.40 8.78
CA LEU A 23 3.24 0.52 7.94
C LEU A 23 2.95 1.49 6.81
N ARG A 24 3.51 2.70 6.88
CA ARG A 24 3.30 3.74 5.86
C ARG A 24 4.52 3.86 4.96
N ILE A 25 4.34 3.58 3.67
CA ILE A 25 5.32 3.82 2.61
C ILE A 25 4.88 5.09 1.90
N GLY A 26 5.60 6.18 2.20
CA GLY A 26 5.33 7.50 1.64
C GLY A 26 6.20 7.80 0.44
N GLY A 27 5.54 8.18 -0.65
CA GLY A 27 6.14 8.85 -1.79
C GLY A 27 6.19 10.35 -1.59
N LEU A 28 6.41 11.03 -2.70
CA LEU A 28 6.62 12.46 -2.78
C LEU A 28 5.48 13.11 -3.58
N SER A 29 5.55 14.43 -3.74
CA SER A 29 4.84 15.07 -4.84
C SER A 29 5.40 14.55 -6.17
N GLU A 30 4.60 14.55 -7.24
CA GLU A 30 5.04 14.10 -8.55
C GLU A 30 6.28 14.87 -9.04
N SER A 31 6.29 16.21 -8.87
CA SER A 31 7.41 17.06 -9.28
C SER A 31 8.71 16.70 -8.57
N THR A 32 8.66 16.40 -7.27
CA THR A 32 9.85 16.00 -6.50
C THR A 32 10.25 14.56 -6.80
N ALA A 33 9.29 13.65 -7.03
CA ALA A 33 9.56 12.25 -7.34
C ALA A 33 10.45 12.09 -8.57
N HIS A 34 10.26 12.93 -9.60
CA HIS A 34 11.10 12.94 -10.81
C HIS A 34 12.57 13.30 -10.57
N LEU A 35 12.88 13.97 -9.46
CA LEU A 35 14.23 14.42 -9.12
C LEU A 35 14.95 13.43 -8.19
N MET A 36 14.24 12.43 -7.67
CA MET A 36 14.78 11.48 -6.71
C MET A 36 15.31 10.21 -7.37
N PRO A 37 16.28 9.53 -6.73
CA PRO A 37 16.70 8.21 -7.17
C PRO A 37 15.54 7.22 -7.11
N HIS A 38 15.62 6.18 -7.94
CA HIS A 38 14.68 5.08 -7.88
C HIS A 38 14.76 4.35 -6.54
N ALA A 39 13.62 3.82 -6.10
CA ALA A 39 13.48 3.11 -4.85
C ALA A 39 13.05 1.65 -5.08
N LEU A 40 13.67 0.72 -4.35
CA LEU A 40 13.30 -0.68 -4.33
C LEU A 40 12.78 -1.01 -2.93
N VAL A 41 11.46 -1.15 -2.80
CA VAL A 41 10.78 -1.51 -1.56
C VAL A 41 10.33 -2.95 -1.64
N ASN A 42 10.90 -3.81 -0.80
CA ASN A 42 10.64 -5.25 -0.81
C ASN A 42 10.10 -5.70 0.54
N MET A 43 8.84 -6.11 0.56
CA MET A 43 8.15 -6.64 1.74
C MET A 43 7.88 -8.12 1.50
N THR A 44 8.54 -8.98 2.24
CA THR A 44 8.35 -10.44 2.13
C THR A 44 8.08 -11.08 3.48
N ASN A 45 7.18 -12.07 3.50
CA ASN A 45 6.78 -12.75 4.73
C ASN A 45 6.29 -11.76 5.80
N VAL A 46 5.50 -10.75 5.40
CA VAL A 46 4.88 -9.81 6.35
C VAL A 46 3.56 -10.41 6.81
N THR A 47 3.37 -10.44 8.13
CA THR A 47 2.11 -10.88 8.75
C THR A 47 1.44 -9.69 9.42
N SER A 48 0.30 -9.25 8.90
CA SER A 48 -0.52 -8.23 9.55
C SER A 48 -1.70 -8.90 10.26
N LEU A 49 -1.81 -8.68 11.57
CA LEU A 49 -2.91 -9.08 12.43
C LEU A 49 -3.57 -7.81 12.97
N GLU A 50 -4.54 -7.31 12.22
CA GLU A 50 -5.22 -6.05 12.51
C GLU A 50 -4.33 -4.82 12.38
N GLY A 51 -3.26 -4.91 11.58
CA GLY A 51 -2.49 -3.76 11.12
C GLY A 51 -2.82 -3.37 9.67
N THR A 52 -2.33 -2.21 9.26
CA THR A 52 -2.58 -1.66 7.92
C THR A 52 -1.27 -1.38 7.21
N VAL A 53 -1.17 -1.75 5.93
CA VAL A 53 -0.12 -1.26 5.03
C VAL A 53 -0.69 -0.10 4.22
N VAL A 54 -0.03 1.05 4.24
CA VAL A 54 -0.46 2.26 3.51
C VAL A 54 0.62 2.65 2.52
N LEU A 55 0.28 2.68 1.24
CA LEU A 55 1.09 3.31 0.20
C LEU A 55 0.45 4.65 -0.16
N HIS A 56 1.22 5.74 -0.14
CA HIS A 56 0.70 7.05 -0.51
C HIS A 56 1.68 7.88 -1.33
N GLY A 57 1.18 8.78 -2.18
CA GLY A 57 1.99 9.71 -2.97
C GLY A 57 2.67 9.09 -4.20
N ALA A 58 3.59 9.85 -4.80
CA ALA A 58 4.32 9.45 -6.00
C ALA A 58 5.63 8.74 -5.68
N MET A 59 5.80 7.53 -6.19
CA MET A 59 7.10 6.86 -6.15
C MET A 59 8.04 7.46 -7.21
N PRO A 60 9.35 7.58 -6.94
CA PRO A 60 10.31 8.02 -7.95
C PRO A 60 10.26 7.14 -9.21
N PRO A 61 10.66 7.67 -10.38
CA PRO A 61 10.66 6.89 -11.60
C PRO A 61 11.50 5.62 -11.53
N HIS A 62 11.07 4.58 -12.24
CA HIS A 62 11.75 3.27 -12.29
C HIS A 62 11.83 2.51 -10.96
N SER A 63 11.10 2.97 -9.95
CA SER A 63 10.99 2.29 -8.65
C SER A 63 10.22 0.97 -8.73
N SER A 64 10.41 0.12 -7.72
CA SER A 64 9.67 -1.12 -7.53
C SER A 64 9.19 -1.26 -6.10
N VAL A 65 7.90 -1.55 -5.93
CA VAL A 65 7.28 -1.93 -4.65
C VAL A 65 6.80 -3.37 -4.80
N LEU A 66 7.36 -4.27 -4.00
CA LEU A 66 7.00 -5.69 -3.98
C LEU A 66 6.43 -6.04 -2.61
N LEU A 67 5.24 -6.64 -2.60
CA LEU A 67 4.66 -7.29 -1.43
C LEU A 67 4.43 -8.76 -1.76
N ALA A 68 5.22 -9.65 -1.17
CA ALA A 68 5.19 -11.08 -1.50
C ALA A 68 5.09 -11.98 -0.27
N ASN A 69 4.50 -13.17 -0.46
CA ASN A 69 4.40 -14.22 0.57
C ASN A 69 3.82 -13.70 1.91
N SER A 70 2.89 -12.76 1.85
CA SER A 70 2.42 -12.02 3.02
C SER A 70 0.98 -12.36 3.36
N THR A 71 0.61 -12.28 4.64
CA THR A 71 -0.76 -12.45 5.11
C THR A 71 -1.19 -11.16 5.79
N LEU A 72 -2.18 -10.46 5.23
CA LEU A 72 -2.74 -9.25 5.80
C LEU A 72 -4.16 -9.51 6.28
N ARG A 73 -4.38 -9.42 7.59
CA ARG A 73 -5.70 -9.57 8.20
C ARG A 73 -6.12 -8.23 8.80
N ALA A 74 -7.32 -7.77 8.46
CA ALA A 74 -7.92 -6.59 9.06
C ALA A 74 -9.33 -6.91 9.59
N THR A 75 -9.71 -6.20 10.65
CA THR A 75 -11.05 -6.18 11.25
C THR A 75 -11.45 -4.73 11.46
N VAL A 76 -12.75 -4.44 11.48
CA VAL A 76 -13.29 -3.08 11.66
C VAL A 76 -12.72 -2.42 12.92
N ASP A 77 -12.68 -3.14 14.03
CA ASP A 77 -12.30 -2.58 15.33
C ASP A 77 -10.78 -2.64 15.58
N GLY A 78 -10.07 -3.52 14.90
CA GLY A 78 -8.64 -3.74 15.12
C GLY A 78 -7.75 -2.88 14.22
N SER A 79 -8.11 -2.72 12.95
CA SER A 79 -7.32 -1.94 11.99
C SER A 79 -7.66 -0.45 12.10
N GLN A 80 -6.72 0.35 12.60
CA GLN A 80 -6.92 1.78 12.82
C GLN A 80 -6.40 2.60 11.65
N TYR A 81 -7.19 2.75 10.59
CA TYR A 81 -6.91 3.72 9.54
C TYR A 81 -7.97 4.83 9.56
N VAL A 82 -7.50 6.07 9.60
CA VAL A 82 -8.37 7.25 9.54
C VAL A 82 -8.26 7.85 8.14
N PRO A 83 -9.35 7.87 7.34
CA PRO A 83 -9.37 8.53 6.04
C PRO A 83 -8.91 9.98 6.15
N THR A 84 -8.06 10.41 5.23
CA THR A 84 -7.54 11.78 5.22
C THR A 84 -8.32 12.72 4.30
N THR A 85 -9.25 12.17 3.50
CA THR A 85 -10.17 12.94 2.66
C THR A 85 -11.17 13.70 3.52
N ALA A 86 -11.33 15.00 3.25
CA ALA A 86 -12.31 15.83 3.94
C ALA A 86 -13.72 15.24 3.80
N GLY A 87 -14.51 15.30 4.88
CA GLY A 87 -15.86 14.74 4.94
C GLY A 87 -15.93 13.23 5.14
N HIS A 88 -14.80 12.51 5.09
CA HIS A 88 -14.77 11.04 5.24
C HIS A 88 -14.29 10.56 6.61
N ALA A 89 -13.97 11.48 7.54
CA ALA A 89 -13.52 11.16 8.89
C ALA A 89 -14.55 10.37 9.72
N GLY A 90 -15.83 10.43 9.35
CA GLY A 90 -16.91 9.66 9.99
C GLY A 90 -16.99 8.20 9.56
N PHE A 91 -16.29 7.81 8.48
CA PHE A 91 -16.25 6.43 8.05
C PHE A 91 -15.09 5.70 8.73
N GLN A 92 -15.41 4.76 9.62
CA GLN A 92 -14.44 3.87 10.21
C GLN A 92 -14.32 2.62 9.35
N TYR A 93 -13.17 2.49 8.67
CA TYR A 93 -12.82 1.27 7.96
C TYR A 93 -11.64 0.61 8.63
N GLY A 94 -11.66 -0.73 8.66
CA GLY A 94 -10.49 -1.54 8.95
C GLY A 94 -9.85 -2.05 7.66
N PRO A 95 -8.96 -1.29 6.99
CA PRO A 95 -8.29 -1.74 5.78
C PRO A 95 -7.03 -2.57 6.04
N ALA A 96 -6.84 -3.65 5.26
CA ALA A 96 -5.58 -4.38 5.27
C ALA A 96 -4.50 -3.67 4.44
N LEU A 97 -4.86 -3.19 3.25
CA LEU A 97 -4.01 -2.40 2.36
C LEU A 97 -4.73 -1.10 1.97
N VAL A 98 -4.02 0.02 2.02
CA VAL A 98 -4.52 1.33 1.59
C VAL A 98 -3.63 1.88 0.47
N LEU A 99 -4.28 2.30 -0.62
CA LEU A 99 -3.67 3.06 -1.71
C LEU A 99 -4.21 4.47 -1.67
N ASP A 100 -3.39 5.40 -1.23
CA ASP A 100 -3.80 6.75 -0.90
C ASP A 100 -3.12 7.80 -1.79
N GLY A 101 -3.83 8.22 -2.85
CA GLY A 101 -3.30 9.18 -3.82
C GLY A 101 -2.03 8.68 -4.51
N VAL A 102 -1.95 7.38 -4.76
CA VAL A 102 -0.74 6.73 -5.29
C VAL A 102 -0.54 7.11 -6.75
N ARG A 103 0.69 7.52 -7.10
CA ARG A 103 1.09 7.82 -8.48
C ARG A 103 2.29 6.97 -8.87
N LEU A 104 2.11 6.12 -9.87
CA LEU A 104 3.14 5.24 -10.41
C LEU A 104 3.72 5.89 -11.67
N LEU A 105 5.03 6.22 -11.65
CA LEU A 105 5.72 6.98 -12.69
C LEU A 105 6.79 6.11 -13.37
N SER A 106 6.40 5.17 -14.24
CA SER A 106 7.27 4.04 -14.63
C SER A 106 7.64 3.16 -13.42
N THR A 107 6.75 3.11 -12.43
CA THR A 107 6.93 2.34 -11.19
C THR A 107 6.23 1.00 -11.33
N ARG A 108 6.82 -0.04 -10.74
CA ARG A 108 6.20 -1.36 -10.63
C ARG A 108 5.67 -1.55 -9.21
N PHE A 109 4.38 -1.76 -9.06
CA PHE A 109 3.81 -2.28 -7.82
C PHE A 109 3.26 -3.68 -8.08
N VAL A 110 3.90 -4.66 -7.44
CA VAL A 110 3.55 -6.07 -7.54
C VAL A 110 3.15 -6.58 -6.17
N MET A 111 1.97 -7.21 -6.10
CA MET A 111 1.59 -8.03 -4.96
C MET A 111 1.47 -9.48 -5.41
N THR A 112 2.20 -10.40 -4.78
CA THR A 112 2.19 -11.81 -5.20
C THR A 112 2.14 -12.80 -4.04
N ARG A 113 1.50 -13.97 -4.24
CA ARG A 113 1.45 -15.06 -3.24
C ARG A 113 1.03 -14.57 -1.86
N SER A 114 0.06 -13.67 -1.81
CA SER A 114 -0.32 -12.99 -0.58
C SER A 114 -1.82 -13.11 -0.33
N THR A 115 -2.19 -13.16 0.94
CA THR A 115 -3.59 -13.29 1.35
C THR A 115 -4.01 -12.01 2.05
N LEU A 116 -5.14 -11.43 1.64
CA LEU A 116 -5.79 -10.32 2.34
C LEU A 116 -7.13 -10.82 2.86
N VAL A 117 -7.29 -10.79 4.17
CA VAL A 117 -8.51 -11.20 4.85
C VAL A 117 -9.09 -9.99 5.55
N CYS A 118 -10.36 -9.76 5.30
CA CYS A 118 -11.11 -8.68 5.89
C CYS A 118 -12.36 -9.24 6.58
N GLY A 119 -12.49 -8.99 7.88
CA GLY A 119 -13.58 -9.46 8.72
C GLY A 119 -14.42 -8.33 9.31
N GLY A 120 -15.74 -8.45 9.23
CA GLY A 120 -16.71 -7.47 9.72
C GLY A 120 -17.42 -6.71 8.61
N GLU A 121 -18.43 -5.92 8.98
CA GLU A 121 -19.27 -5.22 8.00
C GLU A 121 -18.57 -4.01 7.39
N SER A 122 -17.84 -3.20 8.16
CA SER A 122 -17.15 -1.99 7.66
C SER A 122 -15.67 -2.21 7.36
N CYS A 123 -15.26 -3.41 6.98
CA CYS A 123 -13.86 -3.73 6.71
C CYS A 123 -13.59 -3.70 5.19
N ALA A 124 -12.37 -3.37 4.78
CA ALA A 124 -11.93 -3.46 3.39
C ALA A 124 -10.62 -4.25 3.26
N ALA A 125 -10.51 -5.18 2.33
CA ALA A 125 -9.19 -5.77 2.04
C ALA A 125 -8.25 -4.74 1.40
N ILE A 126 -8.76 -3.95 0.45
CA ILE A 126 -8.04 -2.88 -0.22
C ILE A 126 -8.92 -1.64 -0.21
N LEU A 127 -8.40 -0.54 0.32
CA LEU A 127 -9.04 0.77 0.27
C LEU A 127 -8.25 1.68 -0.68
N VAL A 128 -8.95 2.32 -1.62
CA VAL A 128 -8.35 3.32 -2.50
C VAL A 128 -8.90 4.69 -2.12
N GLU A 129 -8.05 5.53 -1.54
CA GLU A 129 -8.34 6.92 -1.18
C GLU A 129 -7.62 7.85 -2.17
N ARG A 130 -8.24 8.99 -2.55
CA ARG A 130 -7.66 10.01 -3.45
C ARG A 130 -7.14 9.51 -4.81
N GLY A 131 -7.48 8.27 -5.18
CA GLY A 131 -7.19 7.64 -6.45
C GLY A 131 -5.87 6.88 -6.52
N LEU A 132 -5.78 6.00 -7.53
CA LEU A 132 -4.57 5.32 -7.96
C LEU A 132 -4.33 5.70 -9.43
N GLY A 133 -3.25 6.43 -9.69
CA GLY A 133 -2.84 6.81 -11.04
C GLY A 133 -1.62 6.03 -11.50
N ALA A 134 -1.69 5.41 -12.67
CA ALA A 134 -0.57 4.72 -13.29
C ALA A 134 -0.27 5.30 -14.68
N ASN A 135 0.98 5.70 -14.89
CA ASN A 135 1.49 6.03 -16.22
C ASN A 135 1.48 4.77 -17.12
N LEU A 136 1.46 4.93 -18.45
CA LEU A 136 1.47 3.83 -19.43
C LEU A 136 2.70 2.92 -19.30
N SER A 137 3.82 3.45 -18.79
CA SER A 137 5.05 2.70 -18.50
C SER A 137 5.06 2.03 -17.13
N SER A 138 4.04 2.25 -16.31
CA SER A 138 3.91 1.70 -14.96
C SER A 138 3.19 0.37 -14.97
N VAL A 139 3.37 -0.37 -13.88
CA VAL A 139 2.79 -1.69 -13.70
C VAL A 139 2.14 -1.76 -12.33
N PHE A 140 0.86 -2.11 -12.28
CA PHE A 140 0.16 -2.51 -11.07
C PHE A 140 -0.52 -3.84 -11.35
N TYR A 141 -0.10 -4.91 -10.68
CA TYR A 141 -0.83 -6.17 -10.76
C TYR A 141 -0.72 -6.98 -9.47
N MET A 142 -1.70 -7.86 -9.32
CA MET A 142 -1.80 -8.81 -8.23
C MET A 142 -1.78 -10.21 -8.82
N ASP A 143 -0.86 -11.05 -8.36
CA ASP A 143 -0.65 -12.40 -8.89
C ASP A 143 -0.71 -13.45 -7.77
N ASN A 144 -1.46 -14.54 -7.99
CA ASN A 144 -1.64 -15.58 -6.98
C ASN A 144 -2.01 -15.03 -5.58
N CYS A 145 -2.89 -14.03 -5.57
CA CYS A 145 -3.37 -13.41 -4.33
C CYS A 145 -4.77 -13.93 -3.99
N VAL A 146 -5.00 -14.15 -2.71
CA VAL A 146 -6.32 -14.49 -2.17
C VAL A 146 -6.88 -13.26 -1.47
N VAL A 147 -8.01 -12.75 -1.95
CA VAL A 147 -8.69 -11.59 -1.36
C VAL A 147 -10.05 -12.02 -0.83
N MET A 148 -10.19 -12.04 0.49
CA MET A 148 -11.45 -12.35 1.18
C MET A 148 -12.00 -11.07 1.79
N SER A 149 -12.95 -10.44 1.10
CA SER A 149 -13.60 -9.19 1.51
C SER A 149 -15.06 -9.19 1.07
N ARG A 150 -15.92 -8.50 1.82
CA ARG A 150 -17.21 -8.04 1.29
C ARG A 150 -16.94 -6.82 0.40
N THR A 151 -17.56 -6.75 -0.78
CA THR A 151 -17.45 -5.59 -1.68
C THR A 151 -18.27 -4.43 -1.16
N TYR A 152 -17.62 -3.30 -0.90
CA TYR A 152 -18.27 -2.01 -0.61
C TYR A 152 -17.81 -0.99 -1.66
N VAL A 153 -18.77 -0.40 -2.37
CA VAL A 153 -18.52 0.70 -3.32
C VAL A 153 -18.99 1.99 -2.65
N MET A 154 -18.09 2.96 -2.52
CA MET A 154 -18.47 4.33 -2.12
C MET A 154 -19.03 5.09 -3.31
N TYR A 155 -20.10 5.84 -3.08
CA TYR A 155 -20.67 6.80 -4.03
C TYR A 155 -20.31 8.23 -3.63
#